data_AF-A0A1M7T760-F1
#
_entry.id   AF-A0A1M7T760-F1
#
_cell.length_a   1.000
_cell.length_b   1.000
_cell.length_c   1.000
_cell.angle_alpha   90.00
_cell.angle_beta   90.00
_cell.angle_gamma   90.00
#
_symmetry.space_group_name_H-M   'P 1'
#
loop_
_entity.id
_entity.type
_entity.pdbx_description
1 polymer ?
#
loop_
_entity_poly.entity_id
_entity_poly.type
_entity_poly.pdbx_seq_one_letter_code
_entity_poly.pdbx_strand_id
1 'polypeptide(L)' 'MGRPAKPASKPGKRAPGSFKAILTRINADGWRALRLLAAEQDTTLNALAVEAFNDLLKKHGKRAAVENPLLD' A
#
# COMPACT_ATOMS: atom_id res chain seq x y z
N MET A 1 29.52 31.28 18.28
CA MET A 1 29.34 29.82 18.37
C MET A 1 27.92 29.48 17.96
N GLY A 2 27.68 29.23 16.67
CA GLY A 2 26.35 28.91 16.14
C GLY A 2 25.98 27.47 16.47
N ARG A 3 24.79 27.23 17.04
CA ARG A 3 24.27 25.88 17.25
C ARG A 3 24.10 25.18 15.89
N PRO A 4 24.55 23.92 15.72
CA PRO A 4 24.31 23.20 14.48
C PRO A 4 22.81 22.96 14.31
N ALA A 5 22.30 23.24 13.11
CA ALA A 5 20.92 22.95 12.74
C ALA A 5 20.69 21.43 12.80
N LYS A 6 19.67 21.02 13.57
CA LYS A 6 19.28 19.62 13.72
C LYS A 6 18.87 19.09 12.32
N PRO A 7 19.41 17.96 11.84
CA PRO A 7 19.03 17.45 10.53
C PRO A 7 17.54 17.14 10.52
N ALA A 8 16.83 17.62 9.50
CA ALA A 8 15.42 17.35 9.29
C ALA A 8 15.21 15.83 9.28
N SER A 9 14.58 15.31 10.34
CA SER A 9 14.17 13.92 10.46
C SER A 9 13.28 13.58 9.28
N LYS A 10 13.69 12.61 8.45
CA LYS A 10 12.87 12.06 7.37
C LYS A 10 11.48 11.76 7.94
N PRO A 11 10.38 12.17 7.27
CA PRO A 11 9.04 11.80 7.71
C PRO A 11 9.00 10.29 7.86
N GLY A 12 8.71 9.82 9.08
CA GLY A 12 8.58 8.38 9.35
C GLY A 12 7.52 7.78 8.43
N LYS A 13 7.57 6.46 8.20
CA LYS A 13 6.63 5.76 7.31
C LYS A 13 5.16 6.09 7.59
N ARG A 14 4.81 6.48 8.82
CA ARG A 14 3.45 6.83 9.28
C ARG A 14 3.15 8.34 9.28
N ALA A 15 3.95 9.18 8.63
CA ALA A 15 3.68 10.62 8.55
C ALA A 15 2.39 10.91 7.75
N PRO A 16 1.54 11.85 8.17
CA PRO A 16 0.39 12.29 7.38
C PRO A 16 0.85 12.71 5.97
N GLY A 17 0.34 12.05 4.92
CA GLY A 17 0.73 12.28 3.52
C GLY A 17 1.80 11.35 2.96
N SER A 18 2.31 10.37 3.72
CA SER A 18 3.26 9.36 3.22
C SER A 18 2.63 8.34 2.26
N PHE A 19 1.29 8.19 2.28
CA PHE A 19 0.55 7.27 1.42
C PHE A 19 -0.42 8.01 0.51
N LYS A 20 -0.61 7.45 -0.69
CA LYS A 20 -1.60 7.92 -1.68
C LYS A 20 -2.69 6.88 -1.85
N ALA A 21 -3.92 7.32 -2.03
CA ALA A 21 -5.04 6.46 -2.38
C ALA A 21 -5.25 6.42 -3.90
N ILE A 22 -5.70 5.26 -4.40
CA ILE A 22 -6.11 5.08 -5.79
C ILE A 22 -7.61 4.74 -5.78
N LEU A 23 -8.39 5.42 -6.62
CA LEU A 23 -9.79 5.10 -6.87
C LEU A 23 -9.91 4.27 -8.15
N THR A 24 -10.43 3.05 -8.04
CA THR A 24 -10.67 2.14 -9.18
C THR A 24 -12.13 1.75 -9.23
N ARG A 25 -12.69 1.59 -10.43
CA ARG A 25 -14.05 1.07 -10.64
C ARG A 25 -13.99 -0.42 -10.98
N ILE A 26 -14.86 -1.20 -10.37
CA ILE A 26 -15.02 -2.63 -10.61
C ILE A 26 -16.51 -2.95 -10.71
N ASN A 27 -16.85 -4.03 -11.40
CA ASN A 27 -18.24 -4.51 -11.48
C ASN A 27 -18.68 -5.18 -10.16
N ALA A 28 -19.98 -5.44 -10.03
CA ALA A 28 -20.55 -6.03 -8.81
C ALA A 28 -20.00 -7.42 -8.50
N ASP A 29 -19.76 -8.25 -9.52
CA ASP A 29 -19.27 -9.62 -9.34
C ASP A 29 -17.80 -9.64 -8.90
N GLY A 30 -16.96 -8.80 -9.51
CA GLY A 30 -15.57 -8.62 -9.08
C GLY A 30 -15.48 -8.09 -7.65
N TRP A 31 -16.36 -7.16 -7.25
CA TRP A 31 -16.44 -6.68 -5.87
C TRP A 31 -16.78 -7.80 -4.87
N ARG A 32 -17.76 -8.65 -5.22
CA ARG A 32 -18.15 -9.79 -4.38
C ARG A 32 -17.02 -10.80 -4.26
N ALA A 33 -16.40 -11.16 -5.38
CA ALA A 33 -15.29 -12.11 -5.41
C ALA A 33 -14.11 -11.64 -4.55
N LEU A 34 -13.71 -10.36 -4.66
CA LEU A 34 -12.63 -9.79 -3.85
C LEU A 34 -12.97 -9.79 -2.35
N ARG A 35 -14.23 -9.51 -1.98
CA ARG A 35 -14.64 -9.56 -0.56
C ARG A 35 -14.63 -10.97 0.02
N LEU A 36 -15.06 -11.97 -0.77
CA LEU A 36 -14.97 -13.37 -0.36
C LEU A 36 -13.51 -13.79 -0.18
N LEU A 37 -12.65 -13.47 -1.16
CA LEU A 37 -11.23 -13.78 -1.08
C LEU A 37 -10.55 -13.17 0.15
N ALA A 38 -10.87 -11.91 0.45
CA ALA A 38 -10.35 -11.23 1.64
C ALA A 38 -10.77 -11.94 2.94
N ALA A 39 -12.03 -12.39 3.01
CA ALA A 39 -12.55 -13.12 4.17
C ALA A 39 -11.93 -14.53 4.29
N GLU A 40 -11.77 -15.25 3.17
CA GLU A 40 -11.17 -16.59 3.14
C GLU A 40 -9.70 -16.58 3.60
N GLN A 41 -8.98 -15.50 3.30
CA GLN A 41 -7.56 -15.34 3.67
C GLN A 41 -7.34 -14.57 4.98
N ASP A 42 -8.41 -14.23 5.72
CA ASP A 42 -8.37 -13.40 6.93
C ASP A 42 -7.52 -12.12 6.75
N THR A 43 -7.77 -11.42 5.63
CA THR A 43 -6.99 -10.24 5.23
C THR A 43 -7.89 -9.10 4.77
N THR A 44 -7.26 -7.96 4.43
CA THR A 44 -7.99 -6.78 3.98
C THR A 44 -7.93 -6.64 2.45
N LEU A 45 -8.94 -5.99 1.87
CA LEU A 45 -8.92 -5.60 0.45
C LEU A 45 -7.70 -4.73 0.09
N ASN A 46 -7.21 -3.91 1.03
CA ASN A 46 -6.00 -3.12 0.82
C ASN A 46 -4.76 -4.02 0.68
N ALA A 47 -4.67 -5.08 1.49
CA ALA A 47 -3.59 -6.06 1.40
C ALA A 47 -3.59 -6.79 0.05
N LEU A 48 -4.77 -7.26 -0.39
CA LEU A 48 -4.93 -7.88 -1.71
C LEU A 48 -4.55 -6.92 -2.85
N ALA A 49 -4.91 -5.63 -2.73
CA ALA A 49 -4.51 -4.62 -3.71
C ALA A 49 -2.99 -4.41 -3.73
N VAL A 50 -2.34 -4.35 -2.56
CA VAL A 50 -0.88 -4.22 -2.43
C VAL A 50 -0.17 -5.42 -3.05
N GLU A 51 -0.67 -6.63 -2.84
CA GLU A 51 -0.19 -7.84 -3.49
C GLU A 51 -0.30 -7.72 -5.02
N ALA A 52 -1.51 -7.47 -5.52
CA ALA A 52 -1.77 -7.36 -6.96
C ALA A 52 -0.89 -6.29 -7.64
N PHE A 53 -0.69 -5.14 -7.01
CA PHE A 53 0.17 -4.08 -7.54
C PHE A 53 1.65 -4.48 -7.55
N ASN A 54 2.13 -5.14 -6.49
CA ASN A 54 3.51 -5.61 -6.45
C ASN A 54 3.75 -6.73 -7.47
N ASP A 55 2.78 -7.61 -7.70
CA ASP A 55 2.89 -8.64 -8.73
C ASP A 55 2.87 -8.06 -10.14
N LEU A 56 2.08 -7.00 -10.37
CA LEU A 56 2.16 -6.23 -11.61
C LEU A 56 3.56 -5.63 -11.82
N LEU A 57 4.16 -5.03 -10.79
CA LEU A 57 5.53 -4.49 -10.88
C LEU A 57 6.55 -5.59 -11.22
N LYS A 58 6.48 -6.73 -10.52
CA LYS A 58 7.36 -7.89 -10.78
C LYS A 58 7.21 -8.40 -12.21
N LYS A 59 5.98 -8.51 -12.71
CA LYS A 59 5.68 -8.93 -14.09
C LYS A 59 6.38 -8.07 -15.14
N HIS A 60 6.68 -6.81 -14.81
CA HIS A 60 7.40 -5.86 -15.67
C HIS A 60 8.87 -5.66 -15.26
N GLY A 61 9.46 -6.60 -14.52
CA GLY A 61 10.87 -6.57 -14.12
C GLY A 61 11.21 -5.45 -13.13
N LYS A 62 10.20 -4.91 -12.42
CA LYS A 62 10.40 -3.89 -11.39
C LYS A 62 10.41 -4.54 -10.00
N ARG A 63 11.09 -3.89 -9.06
CA ARG A 63 11.08 -4.30 -7.65
C ARG A 63 9.70 -4.02 -7.03
N ALA A 64 9.23 -4.93 -6.17
CA ALA A 64 8.09 -4.68 -5.30
C ALA A 64 8.36 -3.47 -4.38
N ALA A 65 7.47 -2.49 -4.40
CA ALA A 65 7.67 -1.19 -3.75
C ALA A 65 6.38 -0.60 -3.15
N VAL A 66 5.23 -1.26 -3.33
CA VAL A 66 3.97 -0.80 -2.75
C VAL A 66 3.87 -1.35 -1.34
N GLU A 67 3.62 -0.48 -0.36
CA GLU A 67 3.56 -0.81 1.05
C GLU A 67 2.13 -0.62 1.60
N ASN A 68 1.72 -1.46 2.55
CA ASN A 68 0.47 -1.28 3.29
C ASN A 68 0.76 -0.59 4.65
N PRO A 69 0.22 0.60 4.93
CA PRO A 69 0.41 1.25 6.24
C PRO A 69 -0.23 0.51 7.41
N LEU A 70 -1.18 -0.38 7.15
CA LEU A 70 -2.02 -1.03 8.15
C LEU A 70 -1.54 -2.45 8.49
N LEU A 71 -0.51 -2.95 7.82
CA LEU A 71 0.12 -4.23 8.11
C LEU A 71 1.58 -3.95 8.45
N ASP A 72 2.04 -4.49 9.59
CA ASP A 72 3.42 -4.36 10.06
C ASP A 72 4.39 -5.27 9.29
#